data_AF-A0A4V2B8L6-F1
#
_entry.id   AF-A0A4V2B8L6-F1
#
_cell.length_a   1.000
_cell.length_b   1.000
_cell.length_c   1.000
_cell.angle_alpha   90.00
_cell.angle_beta   90.00
_cell.angle_gamma   90.00
#
_symmetry.space_group_name_H-M   'P 1'
#
loop_
_entity.id
_entity.type
_entity.pdbx_description
1 polymer ?
#
loop_
_entity_poly.entity_id
_entity_poly.type
_entity_poly.pdbx_seq_one_letter_code
_entity_poly.pdbx_strand_id
1 'polypeptide(L)'
;MKFRTGYLADFISLIFPKLCAACNGSLVKGEPVLCTDCLYNLPYTNFHLQPDNIVARQFWGKLKAEGVYSLYHFTKGGKVQNMVHRLKYDGMQQVGVLLGELAGEQLSKSEIFRTVDLIIPVPLHKSRLRKRGFNQSTCFADGLATKLIAAVEDNNLVRVIATETQTRKNRFSRFINMQEVFE
;
A
#
# COMPACT_ATOMS: atom_id res chain seq x y z
N MET A 1 -8.20 -37.21 -4.48
CA MET A 1 -9.66 -36.97 -4.33
C MET A 1 -9.92 -35.51 -3.91
N LYS A 2 -10.00 -34.56 -4.85
CA LYS A 2 -10.44 -33.16 -4.60
C LYS A 2 -11.11 -32.57 -5.87
N PHE A 3 -12.17 -33.21 -6.37
CA PHE A 3 -12.84 -32.75 -7.61
C PHE A 3 -14.29 -32.29 -7.42
N ARG A 4 -14.90 -32.43 -6.23
CA ARG A 4 -16.31 -32.05 -6.01
C ARG A 4 -16.54 -30.61 -5.53
N THR A 5 -15.52 -29.92 -5.02
CA THR A 5 -15.63 -28.54 -4.52
C THR A 5 -15.52 -27.46 -5.60
N GLY A 6 -15.15 -27.81 -6.84
CA GLY A 6 -14.94 -26.84 -7.92
C GLY A 6 -16.24 -26.29 -8.51
N TYR A 7 -17.15 -27.16 -8.98
CA TYR A 7 -18.34 -26.73 -9.72
C TYR A 7 -19.35 -25.93 -8.88
N LEU A 8 -19.52 -26.28 -7.60
CA LEU A 8 -20.36 -25.51 -6.67
C LEU A 8 -19.78 -24.12 -6.39
N ALA A 9 -18.45 -24.03 -6.19
CA ALA A 9 -17.78 -22.75 -5.99
C ALA A 9 -17.85 -21.88 -7.26
N ASP A 10 -17.71 -22.50 -8.43
CA ASP A 10 -17.83 -21.82 -9.73
C ASP A 10 -19.28 -21.31 -9.95
N PHE A 11 -20.30 -22.10 -9.61
CA PHE A 11 -21.69 -21.67 -9.66
C PHE A 11 -21.97 -20.52 -8.68
N ILE A 12 -21.49 -20.60 -7.43
CA ILE A 12 -21.62 -19.51 -6.45
C ILE A 12 -20.93 -18.24 -6.96
N SER A 13 -19.78 -18.36 -7.65
CA SER A 13 -19.06 -17.21 -8.20
C SER A 13 -19.81 -16.46 -9.30
N LEU A 14 -20.82 -17.08 -9.95
CA LEU A 14 -21.71 -16.39 -10.89
C LEU A 14 -22.64 -15.40 -10.16
N ILE A 15 -23.03 -15.72 -8.92
CA ILE A 15 -23.96 -14.91 -8.12
C ILE A 15 -23.20 -13.97 -7.17
N PHE A 16 -22.07 -14.43 -6.63
CA PHE A 16 -21.20 -13.70 -5.72
C PHE A 16 -19.75 -13.71 -6.23
N PRO A 17 -19.48 -12.99 -7.34
CA PRO A 17 -18.14 -12.92 -7.89
C PRO A 17 -17.18 -12.20 -6.94
N LYS A 18 -15.94 -12.69 -6.87
CA LYS A 18 -14.85 -11.91 -6.29
C LYS A 18 -14.54 -10.77 -7.25
N LEU A 19 -14.52 -9.54 -6.74
CA LEU A 19 -14.32 -8.35 -7.56
C LEU A 19 -12.90 -7.81 -7.42
N CYS A 20 -12.34 -7.34 -8.53
CA CYS A 20 -11.06 -6.65 -8.59
C CYS A 20 -11.10 -5.37 -7.73
N ALA A 21 -10.14 -5.21 -6.84
CA ALA A 21 -10.07 -4.05 -5.94
C ALA A 21 -9.87 -2.71 -6.66
N ALA A 22 -9.41 -2.73 -7.92
CA ALA A 22 -9.17 -1.54 -8.74
C ALA A 22 -10.37 -1.15 -9.63
N CYS A 23 -10.89 -2.08 -10.44
CA CYS A 23 -11.93 -1.80 -11.45
C CYS A 23 -13.31 -2.38 -11.13
N ASN A 24 -13.46 -3.16 -10.05
CA ASN A 24 -14.66 -3.93 -9.72
C ASN A 24 -15.09 -4.97 -10.77
N GLY A 25 -14.22 -5.35 -11.72
CA GLY A 25 -14.47 -6.47 -12.62
C GLY A 25 -14.39 -7.83 -11.90
N SER A 26 -15.06 -8.85 -12.43
CA SER A 26 -15.02 -10.21 -11.87
C SER A 26 -13.62 -10.81 -12.01
N LEU A 27 -13.08 -11.37 -10.93
CA LEU A 27 -11.79 -12.04 -10.90
C LEU A 27 -11.93 -13.50 -11.32
N VAL A 28 -10.99 -13.98 -12.14
CA VAL A 28 -10.91 -15.40 -12.52
C VAL A 28 -10.02 -16.18 -11.54
N LYS A 29 -10.04 -17.52 -11.65
CA LYS A 29 -9.15 -18.38 -10.86
C LYS A 29 -7.69 -17.99 -11.11
N GLY A 30 -6.94 -17.77 -10.03
CA GLY A 30 -5.54 -17.34 -10.09
C GLY A 30 -5.34 -15.84 -9.93
N GLU A 31 -6.41 -15.03 -10.02
CA GLU A 31 -6.36 -13.59 -9.73
C GLU A 31 -6.83 -13.34 -8.28
N PRO A 32 -5.92 -13.06 -7.33
CA PRO A 32 -6.29 -13.01 -5.91
C PRO A 32 -7.04 -11.72 -5.55
N VAL A 33 -6.55 -10.57 -6.00
CA VAL A 33 -7.01 -9.23 -5.57
C VAL A 33 -7.23 -8.28 -6.74
N LEU A 34 -6.37 -8.35 -7.76
CA LEU A 34 -6.42 -7.52 -8.95
C LEU A 34 -6.53 -8.41 -10.19
N CYS A 35 -7.32 -7.96 -11.17
CA CYS A 35 -7.35 -8.62 -12.46
C CYS A 35 -6.07 -8.31 -13.25
N THR A 36 -5.77 -9.18 -14.20
CA THR A 36 -4.56 -9.12 -15.04
C THR A 36 -4.48 -7.80 -15.82
N ASP A 37 -5.61 -7.30 -16.35
CA ASP A 37 -5.69 -5.99 -17.00
C ASP A 37 -5.23 -4.86 -16.06
N CYS A 38 -5.73 -4.85 -14.81
CA CYS A 38 -5.35 -3.83 -13.86
C CYS A 38 -3.88 -3.97 -13.46
N LEU A 39 -3.38 -5.17 -13.23
CA LEU A 39 -1.98 -5.39 -12.88
C LEU A 39 -1.01 -4.77 -13.90
N TYR A 40 -1.34 -4.87 -15.20
CA TYR A 40 -0.52 -4.33 -16.28
C TYR A 40 -0.75 -2.84 -16.55
N ASN A 41 -2.01 -2.38 -16.53
CA ASN A 41 -2.38 -1.02 -16.94
C ASN A 41 -2.44 0.00 -15.79
N LEU A 42 -1.99 -0.36 -14.58
CA LEU A 42 -1.88 0.60 -13.48
C LEU A 42 -0.80 1.66 -13.77
N PRO A 43 -0.97 2.90 -13.28
CA PRO A 43 -0.09 4.00 -13.63
C PRO A 43 1.19 3.99 -12.77
N TYR A 44 2.11 3.06 -13.05
CA TYR A 44 3.41 2.98 -12.39
C TYR A 44 4.26 4.23 -12.65
N THR A 45 4.95 4.71 -11.62
CA THR A 45 5.82 5.90 -11.76
C THR A 45 7.22 5.56 -12.26
N ASN A 46 7.70 4.34 -11.96
CA ASN A 46 9.07 3.89 -12.17
C ASN A 46 10.16 4.80 -11.55
N PHE A 47 9.82 5.54 -10.48
CA PHE A 47 10.77 6.45 -9.81
C PHE A 47 11.96 5.75 -9.14
N HIS A 48 11.94 4.44 -8.98
CA HIS A 48 13.08 3.66 -8.51
C HIS A 48 14.27 3.68 -9.49
N LEU A 49 14.04 4.07 -10.75
CA LEU A 49 15.06 4.26 -11.79
C LEU A 49 15.65 5.67 -11.82
N GLN A 50 15.08 6.62 -11.06
CA GLN A 50 15.43 8.04 -11.11
C GLN A 50 15.67 8.58 -9.70
N PRO A 51 16.93 8.74 -9.27
CA PRO A 51 17.26 9.28 -7.95
C PRO A 51 16.62 10.66 -7.70
N ASP A 52 16.67 11.56 -8.68
CA ASP A 52 16.18 12.95 -8.58
C ASP A 52 14.74 13.15 -9.07
N ASN A 53 13.87 12.19 -8.77
CA ASN A 53 12.46 12.22 -9.15
C ASN A 53 11.65 13.30 -8.41
N ILE A 54 10.44 13.59 -8.89
CA ILE A 54 9.57 14.65 -8.34
C ILE A 54 9.20 14.45 -6.86
N VAL A 55 9.28 13.22 -6.34
CA VAL A 55 8.99 12.90 -4.95
C VAL A 55 10.22 13.18 -4.10
N ALA A 56 11.41 12.74 -4.54
CA ALA A 56 12.69 13.04 -3.90
C ALA A 56 12.91 14.55 -3.71
N ARG A 57 12.59 15.35 -4.73
CA ARG A 57 12.69 16.82 -4.68
C ARG A 57 11.89 17.47 -3.56
N GLN A 58 10.83 16.84 -3.06
CA GLN A 58 10.02 17.39 -1.96
C GLN A 58 10.74 17.34 -0.61
N PHE A 59 11.76 16.49 -0.50
CA PHE A 59 12.58 16.27 0.69
C PHE A 59 13.92 17.03 0.67
N TRP A 60 14.31 17.60 -0.47
CA TRP A 60 15.53 18.39 -0.58
C TRP A 60 15.53 19.56 0.42
N GLY A 61 16.65 19.69 1.14
CA GLY A 61 16.83 20.68 2.20
C GLY A 61 16.08 20.39 3.51
N LYS A 62 15.29 19.31 3.58
CA LYS A 62 14.55 18.91 4.81
C LYS A 62 15.09 17.63 5.43
N LEU A 63 15.46 16.66 4.60
CA LEU A 63 15.97 15.37 5.01
C LEU A 63 17.03 14.92 4.00
N LYS A 64 18.13 14.37 4.51
CA LYS A 64 19.09 13.64 3.68
C LYS A 64 18.52 12.25 3.41
N ALA A 65 17.78 12.12 2.31
CA ALA A 65 17.25 10.84 1.85
C ALA A 65 18.12 10.31 0.70
N GLU A 66 18.56 9.06 0.79
CA GLU A 66 19.34 8.40 -0.28
C GLU A 66 18.46 8.01 -1.48
N GLY A 67 17.20 7.68 -1.22
CA GLY A 67 16.23 7.35 -2.26
C GLY A 67 14.81 7.62 -1.79
N VAL A 68 13.96 8.09 -2.70
CA VAL A 68 12.53 8.31 -2.44
C VAL A 68 11.73 7.73 -3.59
N TYR A 69 10.68 6.97 -3.25
CA TYR A 69 9.91 6.20 -4.20
C TYR A 69 8.40 6.32 -3.96
N SER A 70 7.62 6.24 -5.02
CA SER A 70 6.17 6.06 -4.95
C SER A 70 5.71 5.09 -6.03
N LEU A 71 4.93 4.07 -5.68
CA LEU A 71 4.54 3.01 -6.64
C LEU A 71 3.70 3.53 -7.81
N TYR A 72 2.67 4.35 -7.54
CA TYR A 72 1.70 4.79 -8.55
C TYR A 72 1.50 6.30 -8.58
N HIS A 73 1.12 6.79 -9.76
CA HIS A 73 0.44 8.09 -9.87
C HIS A 73 -0.97 8.00 -9.30
N PHE A 74 -1.35 9.01 -8.51
CA PHE A 74 -2.68 9.10 -7.92
C PHE A 74 -3.57 10.06 -8.74
N THR A 75 -4.69 9.55 -9.23
CA THR A 75 -5.75 10.34 -9.87
C THR A 75 -7.06 10.19 -9.10
N LYS A 76 -7.76 11.31 -8.91
CA LYS A 76 -9.07 11.30 -8.24
C LYS A 76 -10.08 10.55 -9.12
N GLY A 77 -10.82 9.62 -8.53
CA GLY A 77 -11.73 8.70 -9.22
C GLY A 77 -11.03 7.54 -9.93
N GLY A 78 -9.70 7.42 -9.84
CA GLY A 78 -8.93 6.40 -10.54
C GLY A 78 -8.89 5.04 -9.82
N LYS A 79 -8.39 4.03 -10.55
CA LYS A 79 -8.16 2.65 -10.08
C LYS A 79 -7.34 2.61 -8.76
N VAL A 80 -6.31 3.45 -8.65
CA VAL A 80 -5.46 3.56 -7.45
C VAL A 80 -6.23 4.07 -6.24
N GLN A 81 -7.13 5.04 -6.43
CA GLN A 81 -7.97 5.53 -5.34
C GLN A 81 -8.91 4.44 -4.81
N ASN A 82 -9.48 3.62 -5.70
CA ASN A 82 -10.34 2.51 -5.31
C ASN A 82 -9.56 1.51 -4.43
N MET A 83 -8.37 1.10 -4.85
CA MET A 83 -7.52 0.20 -4.06
C MET A 83 -7.19 0.79 -2.68
N VAL A 84 -6.80 2.06 -2.61
CA VAL A 84 -6.52 2.75 -1.35
C VAL A 84 -7.77 2.85 -0.47
N HIS A 85 -8.96 3.02 -1.06
CA HIS A 85 -10.22 3.04 -0.34
C HIS A 85 -10.55 1.65 0.24
N ARG A 86 -10.49 0.60 -0.58
CA ARG A 86 -10.69 -0.79 -0.15
C ARG A 86 -9.76 -1.16 1.01
N LEU A 87 -8.50 -0.75 0.93
CA LEU A 87 -7.51 -0.97 1.99
C LEU A 87 -7.82 -0.17 3.28
N LYS A 88 -8.38 1.05 3.18
CA LYS A 88 -8.58 1.92 4.36
C LYS A 88 -9.92 1.71 5.06
N TYR A 89 -10.94 1.26 4.34
CA TYR A 89 -12.32 1.29 4.82
C TYR A 89 -13.04 -0.04 4.70
N ASP A 90 -12.65 -0.90 3.75
CA ASP A 90 -13.37 -2.15 3.47
C ASP A 90 -12.64 -3.38 4.04
N GLY A 91 -11.57 -3.17 4.80
CA GLY A 91 -10.83 -4.25 5.47
C GLY A 91 -9.97 -5.10 4.54
N MET A 92 -9.76 -4.71 3.28
CA MET A 92 -9.02 -5.51 2.30
C MET A 92 -7.50 -5.41 2.47
N GLN A 93 -6.97 -6.01 3.55
CA GLN A 93 -5.52 -6.03 3.88
C GLN A 93 -4.65 -6.60 2.76
N GLN A 94 -5.17 -7.60 2.03
CA GLN A 94 -4.49 -8.25 0.91
C GLN A 94 -4.13 -7.27 -0.21
N VAL A 95 -4.86 -6.15 -0.35
CA VAL A 95 -4.48 -5.07 -1.27
C VAL A 95 -3.16 -4.45 -0.83
N GLY A 96 -2.99 -4.18 0.46
CA GLY A 96 -1.75 -3.62 1.00
C GLY A 96 -0.56 -4.53 0.74
N VAL A 97 -0.72 -5.82 1.04
CA VAL A 97 0.33 -6.84 0.84
C VAL A 97 0.70 -6.96 -0.64
N LEU A 98 -0.29 -7.12 -1.53
CA LEU A 98 -0.02 -7.22 -2.98
C LEU A 98 0.69 -5.98 -3.51
N LEU A 99 0.26 -4.77 -3.12
CA LEU A 99 0.92 -3.55 -3.55
C LEU A 99 2.35 -3.45 -3.01
N GLY A 100 2.58 -3.93 -1.79
CA GLY A 100 3.91 -4.05 -1.19
C GLY A 100 4.81 -5.02 -1.97
N GLU A 101 4.30 -6.19 -2.35
CA GLU A 101 5.03 -7.18 -3.14
C GLU A 101 5.41 -6.63 -4.52
N LEU A 102 4.49 -5.95 -5.21
CA LEU A 102 4.75 -5.31 -6.50
C LEU A 102 5.81 -4.21 -6.39
N ALA A 103 5.74 -3.39 -5.35
CA ALA A 103 6.76 -2.39 -5.06
C ALA A 103 8.10 -3.06 -4.74
N GLY A 104 8.10 -4.10 -3.92
CA GLY A 104 9.31 -4.81 -3.49
C GLY A 104 10.02 -5.46 -4.67
N GLU A 105 9.28 -5.99 -5.64
CA GLU A 105 9.86 -6.51 -6.88
C GLU A 105 10.60 -5.42 -7.66
N GLN A 106 10.02 -4.22 -7.79
CA GLN A 106 10.70 -3.09 -8.44
C GLN A 106 11.94 -2.64 -7.66
N LEU A 107 11.81 -2.53 -6.34
CA LEU A 107 12.86 -2.02 -5.46
C LEU A 107 14.04 -2.99 -5.31
N SER A 108 13.79 -4.30 -5.34
CA SER A 108 14.86 -5.32 -5.30
C SER A 108 15.84 -5.22 -6.47
N LYS A 109 15.42 -4.60 -7.58
CA LYS A 109 16.24 -4.37 -8.79
C LYS A 109 17.02 -3.05 -8.73
N SER A 110 16.76 -2.20 -7.73
CA SER A 110 17.42 -0.91 -7.55
C SER A 110 18.62 -1.03 -6.60
N GLU A 111 19.75 -0.42 -6.95
CA GLU A 111 20.98 -0.49 -6.16
C GLU A 111 20.83 0.11 -4.76
N ILE A 112 20.04 1.18 -4.62
CA ILE A 112 19.83 1.90 -3.36
C ILE A 112 18.88 1.12 -2.44
N PHE A 113 17.80 0.57 -3.00
CA PHE A 113 16.74 -0.03 -2.18
C PHE A 113 16.98 -1.51 -1.87
N ARG A 114 17.80 -2.23 -2.65
CA ARG A 114 18.11 -3.65 -2.38
C ARG A 114 18.93 -3.87 -1.11
N THR A 115 19.58 -2.82 -0.59
CA THR A 115 20.42 -2.88 0.62
C THR A 115 19.66 -2.51 1.89
N VAL A 116 18.33 -2.40 1.82
CA VAL A 116 17.50 -2.07 2.98
C VAL A 116 17.37 -3.30 3.88
N ASP A 117 17.89 -3.22 5.10
CA ASP A 117 17.79 -4.31 6.09
C ASP A 117 16.51 -4.22 6.95
N LEU A 118 15.95 -3.01 7.08
CA LEU A 118 14.87 -2.72 8.01
C LEU A 118 13.79 -1.81 7.41
N ILE A 119 12.52 -2.19 7.59
CA ILE A 119 11.34 -1.44 7.18
C ILE A 119 10.54 -1.04 8.40
N ILE A 120 10.38 0.27 8.61
CA ILE A 120 9.58 0.82 9.71
C ILE A 120 8.28 1.42 9.14
N PRO A 121 7.13 0.73 9.29
CA PRO A 121 5.85 1.26 8.82
C PRO A 121 5.37 2.41 9.71
N VAL A 122 4.79 3.44 9.09
CA VAL A 122 4.23 4.56 9.86
C VAL A 122 2.99 4.09 10.65
N PRO A 123 2.95 4.27 11.98
CA PRO A 123 1.89 3.76 12.85
C PRO A 123 0.58 4.55 12.73
N LEU A 124 -0.52 3.86 13.04
CA LEU A 124 -1.80 4.50 13.36
C LEU A 124 -1.92 4.76 14.86
N HIS A 125 -2.64 5.81 15.23
CA HIS A 125 -3.01 6.03 16.63
C HIS A 125 -3.88 4.85 17.14
N LYS A 126 -3.71 4.45 18.39
CA LYS A 126 -4.37 3.28 19.01
C LYS A 126 -5.89 3.23 18.78
N SER A 127 -6.58 4.37 18.88
CA SER A 127 -8.02 4.46 18.63
C SER A 127 -8.42 4.12 17.18
N ARG A 128 -7.62 4.55 16.19
CA ARG A 128 -7.84 4.22 14.78
C ARG A 128 -7.45 2.79 14.46
N LEU A 129 -6.37 2.30 15.07
CA LEU A 129 -5.96 0.91 14.94
C LEU A 129 -7.08 -0.02 15.43
N ARG A 130 -7.66 0.26 16.61
CA ARG A 130 -8.81 -0.50 17.14
C ARG A 130 -10.04 -0.45 16.23
N LYS A 131 -10.34 0.72 15.64
CA LYS A 131 -11.49 0.87 14.73
C LYS A 131 -11.29 0.17 13.39
N ARG A 132 -10.08 0.21 12.83
CA ARG A 132 -9.74 -0.37 11.52
C ARG A 132 -9.39 -1.85 11.61
N GLY A 133 -8.87 -2.30 12.75
CA GLY A 133 -8.39 -3.67 13.00
C GLY A 133 -6.95 -3.94 12.56
N PHE A 134 -6.35 -3.06 11.77
CA PHE A 134 -4.98 -3.22 11.25
C PHE A 134 -4.35 -1.87 10.83
N ASN A 135 -3.04 -1.86 10.65
CA ASN A 135 -2.31 -0.74 10.07
C ASN A 135 -2.03 -1.01 8.58
N GLN A 136 -2.60 -0.19 7.70
CA GLN A 136 -2.39 -0.31 6.26
C GLN A 136 -0.91 -0.20 5.85
N SER A 137 -0.12 0.56 6.60
CA SER A 137 1.30 0.74 6.32
C SER A 137 2.08 -0.53 6.65
N THR A 138 1.70 -1.25 7.70
CA THR A 138 2.26 -2.56 8.05
C THR A 138 1.96 -3.58 6.95
N CYS A 139 0.71 -3.68 6.48
CA CYS A 139 0.37 -4.60 5.38
C CYS A 139 1.22 -4.34 4.11
N PHE A 140 1.52 -3.07 3.80
CA PHE A 140 2.39 -2.72 2.68
C PHE A 140 3.86 -3.07 2.96
N ALA A 141 4.33 -2.83 4.19
CA ALA A 141 5.67 -3.21 4.63
C ALA A 141 5.90 -4.72 4.60
N ASP A 142 4.92 -5.52 5.02
CA ASP A 142 4.98 -6.99 4.96
C ASP A 142 5.19 -7.47 3.53
N GLY A 143 4.43 -6.92 2.57
CA GLY A 143 4.60 -7.22 1.15
C GLY A 143 5.98 -6.84 0.62
N LEU A 144 6.48 -5.66 0.99
CA LEU A 144 7.83 -5.20 0.63
C LEU A 144 8.91 -6.15 1.15
N ALA A 145 8.82 -6.50 2.44
CA ALA A 145 9.79 -7.32 3.15
C ALA A 145 9.98 -8.70 2.49
N THR A 146 8.90 -9.29 1.95
CA THR A 146 9.01 -10.58 1.24
C THR A 146 9.95 -10.55 0.04
N LYS A 147 10.10 -9.39 -0.62
CA LYS A 147 10.94 -9.23 -1.82
C LYS A 147 12.30 -8.63 -1.52
N LEU A 148 12.38 -7.75 -0.53
CA LEU A 148 13.64 -7.12 -0.11
C LEU A 148 14.42 -7.97 0.89
N ILE A 149 13.81 -9.00 1.49
CA ILE A 149 14.42 -9.82 2.54
C ILE A 149 14.83 -8.94 3.74
N ALA A 150 13.97 -7.97 4.06
CA ALA A 150 14.17 -7.01 5.14
C ALA A 150 13.27 -7.34 6.34
N ALA A 151 13.68 -6.97 7.55
CA ALA A 151 12.83 -7.08 8.74
C ALA A 151 11.78 -5.95 8.78
N VAL A 152 10.58 -6.23 9.27
CA VAL A 152 9.55 -5.23 9.54
C VAL A 152 9.46 -5.00 11.04
N GLU A 153 9.63 -3.74 11.48
CA GLU A 153 9.55 -3.38 12.89
C GLU A 153 8.44 -2.36 13.15
N ASP A 154 7.30 -2.84 13.66
CA ASP A 154 6.12 -2.01 13.95
C ASP A 154 6.24 -1.19 15.25
N ASN A 155 7.20 -1.52 16.13
CA ASN A 155 7.29 -0.95 17.48
C ASN A 155 8.28 0.21 17.61
N ASN A 156 9.05 0.51 16.57
CA ASN A 156 10.09 1.55 16.58
C ASN A 156 9.55 2.97 16.41
N LEU A 157 8.27 3.12 16.08
CA LEU A 157 7.61 4.41 15.93
C LEU A 157 6.21 4.33 16.51
N VAL A 158 5.87 5.21 17.43
CA VAL A 158 4.56 5.24 18.09
C VAL A 158 3.85 6.54 17.79
N ARG A 159 2.59 6.44 17.38
CA ARG A 159 1.73 7.61 17.23
C ARG A 159 0.97 7.90 18.52
N VAL A 160 1.40 8.93 19.24
CA VAL A 160 0.88 9.29 20.56
C VAL A 160 -0.38 10.14 20.47
N ILE A 161 -0.43 11.09 19.53
CA ILE A 161 -1.55 12.04 19.45
C ILE A 161 -2.65 11.57 18.48
N ALA A 162 -3.88 11.51 19.00
CA ALA A 162 -5.09 11.24 18.22
C ALA A 162 -5.53 12.46 17.41
N THR A 163 -5.02 12.61 16.19
CA THR A 163 -5.50 13.71 15.31
C THR A 163 -6.79 13.31 14.57
N GLU A 164 -7.59 14.28 14.14
CA GLU A 164 -8.75 14.07 13.25
C GLU A 164 -8.37 13.66 11.81
N THR A 165 -9.38 13.30 11.01
CA THR A 165 -9.16 12.92 9.60
C THR A 165 -8.55 14.09 8.83
N GLN A 166 -7.52 13.78 8.03
CA GLN A 166 -6.76 14.79 7.28
C GLN A 166 -7.26 14.94 5.84
N THR A 167 -8.32 14.23 5.45
CA THR A 167 -8.81 14.12 4.06
C THR A 167 -9.39 15.43 3.52
N ARG A 168 -9.88 16.31 4.41
CA ARG A 168 -10.44 17.64 4.07
C ARG A 168 -9.49 18.80 4.39
N LYS A 169 -8.28 18.52 4.91
CA LYS A 169 -7.33 19.55 5.37
C LYS A 169 -6.34 19.94 4.28
N ASN A 170 -6.03 21.23 4.17
CA ASN A 170 -5.06 21.74 3.19
C ASN A 170 -3.61 21.31 3.56
N ARG A 171 -2.64 21.52 2.65
CA ARG A 171 -1.25 21.05 2.84
C ARG A 171 -0.61 21.61 4.12
N PHE A 172 -0.79 22.90 4.39
CA PHE A 172 -0.18 23.57 5.53
C PHE A 172 -0.76 23.09 6.87
N SER A 173 -2.09 23.01 6.97
CA SER A 173 -2.75 22.46 8.15
C SER A 173 -2.40 20.99 8.40
N ARG A 174 -2.20 20.18 7.35
CA ARG A 174 -1.68 18.82 7.50
C ARG A 174 -0.27 18.79 8.09
N PHE A 175 0.60 19.73 7.70
CA PHE A 175 1.96 19.83 8.24
C PHE A 175 1.94 20.16 9.74
N ILE A 176 1.25 21.23 10.13
CA ILE A 176 1.13 21.62 11.55
C ILE A 176 0.53 20.49 12.38
N ASN A 177 -0.54 19.86 11.90
CA ASN A 177 -1.20 18.78 12.65
C ASN A 177 -0.34 17.53 12.83
N MET A 178 0.77 17.37 12.10
CA MET A 178 1.68 16.22 12.25
C MET A 178 2.92 16.57 13.07
N GLN A 179 3.11 17.83 13.48
CA GLN A 179 4.18 18.21 14.40
C GLN A 179 3.92 17.54 15.76
N GLU A 180 4.95 16.90 16.32
CA GLU A 180 4.94 16.26 17.66
C GLU A 180 3.94 15.10 17.83
N VAL A 181 3.46 14.51 16.73
CA VAL A 181 2.47 13.42 16.79
C VAL A 181 3.09 12.03 17.01
N PHE A 182 4.39 11.90 16.79
CA PHE A 182 5.13 10.64 16.83
C PHE A 182 6.26 10.70 17.86
N GLU A 183 6.45 9.58 18.55
CA GLU A 183 7.57 9.29 19.47
C GLU A 183 8.30 8.02 19.01
#